data_AF-A0AA36I536-F1
#
_entry.id   AF-A0AA36I536-F1
#
_cell.length_a   1.000
_cell.length_b   1.000
_cell.length_c   1.000
_cell.angle_alpha   90.00
_cell.angle_beta   90.00
_cell.angle_gamma   90.00
#
_symmetry.space_group_name_H-M   'P 1'
#
loop_
_entity.id
_entity.type
_entity.pdbx_description
1 polymer ?
#
loop_
_entity_poly.entity_id
_entity_poly.type
_entity_poly.pdbx_seq_one_letter_code
_entity_poly.pdbx_strand_id
1 'polypeptide(L)'
;QCSASVGSFAGVRAIQWYKLFCDLASHCECTRARPLKPLPLWLLLLAGPRWILVSSEYKTSGMKSFLVALLAVAVAPATSHLFLEVHNHKLTREAADPAPPTPEAGPQALPQKPFFGAQELVLFVIAPGSALLGLAFVIFIRSLEARQVDTTNHNAGEWHQDQEVVEREPESLDEDVYGAGIAALVRDSYSLVDGKGDLVLRVSRLMSSFLLMAFVVCLQIFVILQMQALVASRAVTEIRQIYGRYEFVMYGADVTHNYLTPNGFPRGLDQKYFESANFARLTDDEKDLACNIPFSQMQILVPILFIWTLTIVADLRRCGDLFVRLILATPTIGSMKDAVVEGDGECEIVAGLTKEVKGLLMFTCMIPRWIIDVYLLWLGCRWLCATPNFGDLLLNSVALEFIVLLKDLHRCGARPQQTRNTEHIDPTLAEDGASQLPCFSFSIPSDAGVLQLGLLLHLSLPGRPS
;
A
#
# COMPACT_ATOMS: atom_id res chain seq x y z
N GLN A 1 4.34 -32.77 -21.96
CA GLN A 1 4.94 -32.22 -20.72
C GLN A 1 3.93 -32.09 -19.57
N CYS A 2 2.70 -31.58 -19.75
CA CYS A 2 1.69 -31.52 -18.68
C CYS A 2 1.38 -32.88 -18.02
N SER A 3 1.11 -33.95 -18.78
CA SER A 3 0.83 -35.28 -18.20
C SER A 3 2.01 -35.90 -17.44
N ALA A 4 3.26 -35.50 -17.75
CA ALA A 4 4.46 -35.99 -17.07
C ALA A 4 4.81 -35.15 -15.83
N SER A 5 4.40 -33.87 -15.81
CA SER A 5 4.63 -32.96 -14.68
C SER A 5 3.66 -33.24 -13.52
N VAL A 6 2.38 -33.51 -13.82
CA VAL A 6 1.34 -33.71 -12.77
C VAL A 6 1.62 -34.94 -11.90
N GLY A 7 2.22 -36.01 -12.45
CA GLY A 7 2.54 -37.23 -11.70
C GLY A 7 3.80 -37.18 -10.83
N SER A 8 4.68 -36.18 -11.02
CA SER A 8 5.99 -36.12 -10.34
C SER A 8 6.24 -34.81 -9.56
N PHE A 9 5.56 -33.71 -9.90
CA PHE A 9 5.82 -32.39 -9.29
C PHE A 9 4.97 -32.06 -8.05
N ALA A 10 3.81 -32.67 -7.85
CA ALA A 10 2.79 -32.16 -6.92
C ALA A 10 3.06 -32.42 -5.42
N GLY A 11 3.91 -33.38 -5.05
CA GLY A 11 4.08 -33.78 -3.64
C GLY A 11 5.43 -33.41 -3.02
N VAL A 12 6.54 -33.76 -3.67
CA VAL A 12 7.83 -33.87 -2.97
C VAL A 12 8.70 -32.61 -3.11
N ARG A 13 8.61 -31.88 -4.24
CA ARG A 13 9.47 -30.70 -4.47
C ARG A 13 8.89 -29.38 -3.98
N ALA A 14 7.57 -29.20 -3.96
CA ALA A 14 6.95 -28.03 -3.33
C ALA A 14 7.19 -28.01 -1.80
N ILE A 15 7.18 -29.20 -1.17
CA ILE A 15 7.60 -29.38 0.23
C ILE A 15 9.09 -29.11 0.40
N GLN A 16 9.96 -29.45 -0.57
CA GLN A 16 11.39 -29.10 -0.50
C GLN A 16 11.65 -27.60 -0.64
N TRP A 17 10.89 -26.85 -1.44
CA TRP A 17 11.04 -25.39 -1.52
C TRP A 17 10.50 -24.69 -0.26
N TYR A 18 9.39 -25.18 0.29
CA TYR A 18 8.89 -24.72 1.60
C TYR A 18 9.88 -25.05 2.72
N LYS A 19 10.47 -26.25 2.69
CA LYS A 19 11.50 -26.69 3.63
C LYS A 19 12.82 -25.94 3.45
N LEU A 20 13.25 -25.60 2.23
CA LEU A 20 14.44 -24.78 1.98
C LEU A 20 14.25 -23.34 2.46
N PHE A 21 13.04 -22.78 2.29
CA PHE A 21 12.70 -21.45 2.80
C PHE A 21 12.58 -21.43 4.34
N CYS A 22 12.01 -22.48 4.94
CA CYS A 22 11.99 -22.67 6.40
C CYS A 22 13.38 -23.01 6.98
N ASP A 23 14.22 -23.74 6.25
CA ASP A 23 15.56 -24.14 6.68
C ASP A 23 16.52 -22.93 6.60
N LEU A 24 16.40 -22.07 5.57
CA LEU A 24 17.07 -20.76 5.53
C LEU A 24 16.62 -19.83 6.67
N ALA A 25 15.36 -19.91 7.09
CA ALA A 25 14.84 -19.17 8.24
C ALA A 25 15.33 -19.75 9.58
N SER A 26 15.53 -21.07 9.67
CA SER A 26 15.96 -21.75 10.90
C SER A 26 17.47 -21.75 11.15
N HIS A 27 18.30 -21.50 10.13
CA HIS A 27 19.76 -21.51 10.29
C HIS A 27 20.34 -20.22 10.91
N CYS A 28 19.49 -19.26 11.27
CA CYS A 28 19.90 -17.99 11.88
C CYS A 28 19.82 -17.97 13.42
N GLU A 29 19.46 -19.07 14.09
CA GLU A 29 19.44 -19.18 15.55
C GLU A 29 20.56 -20.09 16.07
N CYS A 30 21.71 -19.51 16.38
CA CYS A 30 22.65 -20.10 17.32
C CYS A 30 23.24 -19.01 18.22
N THR A 31 22.52 -18.61 19.27
CA THR A 31 23.12 -18.20 20.54
C THR A 31 22.10 -18.27 21.68
N ARG A 32 22.49 -19.05 22.68
CA ARG A 32 21.80 -19.47 23.89
C ARG A 32 21.45 -18.29 24.82
N ALA A 33 20.16 -18.11 25.16
CA ALA A 33 19.74 -17.31 26.32
C ALA A 33 18.50 -17.91 27.03
N ARG A 34 18.44 -17.72 28.36
CA ARG A 34 17.67 -18.45 29.38
C ARG A 34 16.16 -18.13 29.40
N PRO A 35 15.30 -19.00 29.99
CA PRO A 35 13.85 -18.83 29.95
C PRO A 35 13.35 -17.78 30.95
N LEU A 36 12.53 -16.83 30.48
CA LEU A 36 11.73 -15.93 31.30
C LEU A 36 10.27 -16.40 31.33
N LYS A 37 9.68 -16.36 32.52
CA LYS A 37 8.34 -16.88 32.87
C LYS A 37 7.21 -16.13 32.14
N PRO A 38 6.05 -16.78 31.90
CA PRO A 38 4.93 -16.16 31.21
C PRO A 38 4.18 -15.17 32.11
N LEU A 39 3.89 -13.98 31.60
CA LEU A 39 2.89 -13.06 32.16
C LEU A 39 1.56 -13.21 31.40
N PRO A 40 0.41 -13.12 32.07
CA PRO A 40 -0.88 -13.48 31.49
C PRO A 40 -1.47 -12.36 30.63
N LEU A 41 -1.98 -12.79 29.48
CA LEU A 41 -2.68 -12.02 28.47
C LEU A 41 -4.17 -11.84 28.86
N TRP A 42 -4.50 -10.81 29.64
CA TRP A 42 -5.89 -10.36 29.84
C TRP A 42 -5.93 -8.83 30.06
N LEU A 43 -6.46 -8.11 29.07
CA LEU A 43 -7.29 -6.88 29.11
C LEU A 43 -6.98 -6.00 27.90
N LEU A 44 -7.90 -5.93 26.92
CA LEU A 44 -8.34 -4.70 26.26
C LEU A 44 -9.39 -5.03 25.19
N LEU A 45 -10.63 -5.17 25.63
CA LEU A 45 -11.81 -4.83 24.84
C LEU A 45 -12.94 -4.45 25.82
N LEU A 46 -13.57 -3.31 25.53
CA LEU A 46 -14.77 -2.72 26.16
C LEU A 46 -14.56 -1.76 27.35
N ALA A 47 -14.35 -0.48 27.04
CA ALA A 47 -14.97 0.63 27.78
C ALA A 47 -15.19 1.83 26.84
N GLY A 48 -16.44 2.31 26.76
CA GLY A 48 -16.88 3.42 25.92
C GLY A 48 -16.38 4.80 26.38
N PRO A 49 -16.70 5.88 25.65
CA PRO A 49 -16.08 7.18 25.85
C PRO A 49 -16.77 7.94 27.00
N ARG A 50 -16.07 8.07 28.13
CA ARG A 50 -16.30 9.15 29.09
C ARG A 50 -15.15 10.14 28.98
N TRP A 51 -15.38 11.22 28.25
CA TRP A 51 -14.48 12.36 28.18
C TRP A 51 -14.47 13.06 29.55
N ILE A 52 -13.37 12.92 30.29
CA ILE A 52 -13.06 13.79 31.43
C ILE A 52 -12.17 14.90 30.89
N LEU A 53 -12.75 16.09 30.75
CA LEU A 53 -12.04 17.35 30.52
C LEU A 53 -11.23 17.69 31.77
N VAL A 54 -9.92 17.43 31.76
CA VAL A 54 -8.98 18.16 32.62
C VAL A 54 -8.53 19.39 31.83
N SER A 55 -9.09 20.53 32.23
CA SER A 55 -8.71 21.85 31.75
C SER A 55 -7.31 22.19 32.22
N SER A 56 -6.38 22.35 31.27
CA SER A 56 -5.20 23.21 31.44
C SER A 56 -5.37 24.36 30.45
N GLU A 57 -5.58 25.56 30.99
CA GLU A 57 -5.74 26.79 30.24
C GLU A 57 -4.43 27.17 29.55
N TYR A 58 -4.28 26.75 28.29
CA TYR A 58 -3.42 27.43 27.33
C TYR A 58 -4.26 27.91 26.15
N LYS A 59 -4.09 29.18 25.83
CA LYS A 59 -4.85 29.98 24.86
C LYS A 59 -4.54 29.53 23.41
N THR A 60 -5.02 28.35 22.99
CA THR A 60 -4.85 27.78 21.63
C THR A 60 -6.20 27.41 20.97
N SER A 61 -7.19 28.30 21.08
CA SER A 61 -8.56 28.08 20.56
C SER A 61 -8.64 27.99 19.01
N GLY A 62 -7.68 28.57 18.29
CA GLY A 62 -7.71 28.60 16.82
C GLY A 62 -7.31 27.27 16.17
N MET A 63 -6.23 26.66 16.64
CA MET A 63 -5.65 25.48 15.99
C MET A 63 -6.52 24.23 16.15
N LYS A 64 -7.21 24.07 17.29
CA LYS A 64 -8.14 22.96 17.51
C LYS A 64 -9.34 23.04 16.57
N SER A 65 -9.93 24.23 16.42
CA SER A 65 -11.07 24.46 15.52
C SER A 65 -10.67 24.25 14.05
N PHE A 66 -9.45 24.68 13.69
CA PHE A 66 -8.87 24.43 12.37
C PHE A 66 -8.63 22.94 12.10
N LEU A 67 -8.01 22.21 13.04
CA LEU A 67 -7.80 20.76 12.95
C LEU A 67 -9.12 20.00 12.84
N VAL A 68 -10.14 20.37 13.60
CA VAL A 68 -11.48 19.76 13.52
C VAL A 68 -12.13 20.04 12.18
N ALA A 69 -12.03 21.26 11.65
CA ALA A 69 -12.53 21.59 10.31
C ALA A 69 -11.78 20.83 9.21
N LEU A 70 -10.46 20.67 9.35
CA LEU A 70 -9.60 19.98 8.39
C LEU A 70 -9.86 18.45 8.40
N LEU A 71 -10.02 17.86 9.59
CA LEU A 71 -10.49 16.48 9.76
C LEU A 71 -11.91 16.29 9.23
N ALA A 72 -12.81 17.24 9.46
CA ALA A 72 -14.18 17.19 8.94
C ALA A 72 -14.19 17.23 7.40
N VAL A 73 -13.39 18.10 6.77
CA VAL A 73 -13.25 18.18 5.31
C VAL A 73 -12.57 16.94 4.73
N ALA A 74 -11.59 16.36 5.43
CA ALA A 74 -10.92 15.12 5.02
C ALA A 74 -11.83 13.88 5.10
N VAL A 75 -12.73 13.84 6.09
CA VAL A 75 -13.64 12.70 6.34
C VAL A 75 -14.98 12.87 5.61
N ALA A 76 -15.36 14.10 5.25
CA ALA A 76 -16.63 14.42 4.60
C ALA A 76 -16.89 13.75 3.22
N PRO A 77 -15.90 13.39 2.37
CA PRO A 77 -16.23 12.79 1.08
C PRO A 77 -16.63 11.31 1.18
N ALA A 78 -16.44 10.63 2.32
CA ALA A 78 -16.61 9.18 2.39
C ALA A 78 -18.02 8.71 2.80
N THR A 79 -18.85 9.57 3.39
CA THR A 79 -20.08 9.12 4.09
C THR A 79 -21.40 9.44 3.40
N SER A 80 -21.43 10.26 2.35
CA SER A 80 -22.71 10.78 1.84
C SER A 80 -23.09 10.38 0.41
N HIS A 81 -22.22 9.77 -0.41
CA HIS A 81 -22.60 9.39 -1.79
C HIS A 81 -21.92 8.13 -2.39
N LEU A 82 -21.20 7.33 -1.59
CA LEU A 82 -20.58 6.07 -2.04
C LEU A 82 -21.40 4.83 -1.65
N PHE A 83 -22.73 4.96 -1.69
CA PHE A 83 -23.60 3.83 -2.04
C PHE A 83 -23.73 3.84 -3.56
N LEU A 84 -22.63 3.52 -4.25
CA LEU A 84 -22.73 2.96 -5.59
C LEU A 84 -23.23 1.55 -5.37
N GLU A 85 -24.55 1.44 -5.21
CA GLU A 85 -25.31 0.24 -5.46
C GLU A 85 -24.99 -0.10 -6.92
N VAL A 86 -23.87 -0.81 -7.13
CA VAL A 86 -23.63 -1.59 -8.33
C VAL A 86 -24.73 -2.62 -8.27
N HIS A 87 -25.90 -2.21 -8.77
CA HIS A 87 -26.94 -3.09 -9.22
C HIS A 87 -26.21 -3.93 -10.27
N ASN A 88 -25.72 -5.09 -9.84
CA ASN A 88 -25.34 -6.16 -10.73
C ASN A 88 -26.57 -6.32 -11.60
N HIS A 89 -26.49 -5.80 -12.82
CA HIS A 89 -27.35 -6.23 -13.89
C HIS A 89 -27.21 -7.74 -13.84
N LYS A 90 -28.30 -8.40 -13.43
CA LYS A 90 -28.60 -9.75 -13.88
C LYS A 90 -28.47 -9.65 -15.41
N LEU A 91 -27.27 -9.94 -15.91
CA LEU A 91 -27.11 -10.49 -17.24
C LEU A 91 -27.91 -11.79 -17.15
N THR A 92 -29.17 -11.70 -17.56
CA THR A 92 -29.99 -12.81 -17.97
C THR A 92 -29.22 -13.51 -19.09
N ARG A 93 -28.27 -14.36 -18.72
CA ARG A 93 -27.83 -15.46 -19.55
C ARG A 93 -29.10 -16.29 -19.75
N GLU A 94 -29.59 -16.35 -20.98
CA GLU A 94 -30.44 -17.45 -21.45
C GLU A 94 -29.68 -18.73 -21.13
N ALA A 95 -30.00 -19.32 -19.99
CA ALA A 95 -29.65 -20.69 -19.68
C ALA A 95 -30.57 -21.55 -20.54
N ALA A 96 -29.99 -22.38 -21.40
CA ALA A 96 -30.71 -23.54 -21.93
C ALA A 96 -31.33 -24.29 -20.75
N ASP A 97 -32.63 -24.55 -20.83
CA ASP A 97 -33.40 -25.23 -19.79
C ASP A 97 -32.71 -26.54 -19.37
N PRO A 98 -32.29 -26.70 -18.10
CA PRO A 98 -31.81 -27.98 -17.62
C PRO A 98 -32.98 -28.97 -17.59
N ALA A 99 -32.71 -30.20 -18.04
CA ALA A 99 -33.63 -31.31 -18.01
C ALA A 99 -34.27 -31.49 -16.60
N PRO A 100 -35.54 -31.94 -16.53
CA PRO A 100 -36.26 -32.07 -15.27
C PRO A 100 -35.53 -33.00 -14.30
N PRO A 101 -35.41 -32.62 -13.02
CA PRO A 101 -34.69 -33.41 -12.02
C PRO A 101 -35.44 -34.71 -11.72
N THR A 102 -34.70 -35.81 -11.74
CA THR A 102 -35.14 -37.12 -11.22
C THR A 102 -35.37 -37.00 -9.70
N PRO A 103 -36.56 -37.39 -9.19
CA PRO A 103 -36.92 -37.21 -7.80
C PRO A 103 -36.46 -38.40 -6.95
N GLU A 104 -35.24 -38.42 -6.40
CA GLU A 104 -34.92 -39.40 -5.32
C GLU A 104 -33.67 -39.16 -4.45
N ALA A 105 -33.02 -37.98 -4.49
CA ALA A 105 -31.91 -37.68 -3.58
C ALA A 105 -32.37 -36.73 -2.47
N GLY A 106 -32.59 -37.26 -1.26
CA GLY A 106 -32.88 -36.45 -0.07
C GLY A 106 -31.75 -35.44 0.23
N PRO A 107 -32.06 -34.32 0.88
CA PRO A 107 -31.09 -33.26 1.17
C PRO A 107 -30.00 -33.77 2.10
N GLN A 108 -28.84 -34.14 1.54
CA GLN A 108 -27.64 -34.37 2.33
C GLN A 108 -27.19 -33.03 2.91
N ALA A 109 -27.17 -32.95 4.25
CA ALA A 109 -26.64 -31.81 4.95
C ALA A 109 -25.17 -31.61 4.57
N LEU A 110 -24.89 -30.52 3.86
CA LEU A 110 -23.53 -30.16 3.47
C LEU A 110 -22.67 -30.01 4.74
N PRO A 111 -21.46 -30.59 4.76
CA PRO A 111 -20.57 -30.46 5.90
C PRO A 111 -20.31 -28.98 6.19
N GLN A 112 -20.40 -28.59 7.47
CA GLN A 112 -20.17 -27.22 7.89
C GLN A 112 -18.76 -26.78 7.47
N LYS A 113 -18.70 -25.74 6.64
CA LYS A 113 -17.48 -25.19 6.08
C LYS A 113 -16.63 -24.56 7.20
N PRO A 114 -15.32 -24.86 7.32
CA PRO A 114 -14.43 -24.04 8.12
C PRO A 114 -14.36 -22.63 7.52
N PHE A 115 -14.41 -21.61 8.39
CA PHE A 115 -14.49 -20.19 8.01
C PHE A 115 -13.33 -19.72 7.10
N PHE A 116 -12.19 -20.44 7.09
CA PHE A 116 -11.07 -20.25 6.18
C PHE A 116 -10.68 -21.55 5.46
N GLY A 117 -10.59 -21.52 4.13
CA GLY A 117 -10.02 -22.62 3.34
C GLY A 117 -8.49 -22.49 3.24
N ALA A 118 -7.77 -23.61 3.10
CA ALA A 118 -6.30 -23.64 3.05
C ALA A 118 -5.70 -22.71 1.96
N GLN A 119 -6.41 -22.52 0.84
CA GLN A 119 -5.97 -21.64 -0.25
C GLN A 119 -6.10 -20.15 0.09
N GLU A 120 -7.15 -19.77 0.82
CA GLU A 120 -7.27 -18.41 1.37
C GLU A 120 -6.24 -18.21 2.49
N LEU A 121 -5.96 -19.24 3.31
CA LEU A 121 -4.90 -19.19 4.33
C LEU A 121 -3.51 -18.96 3.72
N VAL A 122 -3.16 -19.61 2.61
CA VAL A 122 -1.87 -19.38 1.92
C VAL A 122 -1.78 -17.95 1.40
N LEU A 123 -2.85 -17.38 0.81
CA LEU A 123 -2.84 -15.98 0.37
C LEU A 123 -2.83 -14.99 1.56
N PHE A 124 -3.52 -15.32 2.66
CA PHE A 124 -3.59 -14.53 3.89
C PHE A 124 -2.35 -14.64 4.78
N VAL A 125 -1.56 -15.71 4.64
CA VAL A 125 -0.30 -15.89 5.35
C VAL A 125 0.86 -15.37 4.50
N ILE A 126 0.81 -15.52 3.18
CA ILE A 126 1.87 -15.00 2.32
C ILE A 126 1.78 -13.47 2.20
N ALA A 127 0.64 -12.86 1.88
CA ALA A 127 0.60 -11.41 1.65
C ALA A 127 0.62 -10.58 2.97
N PRO A 128 -0.32 -10.78 3.92
CA PRO A 128 -0.26 -10.15 5.24
C PRO A 128 0.92 -10.62 6.08
N GLY A 129 1.28 -11.91 6.04
CA GLY A 129 2.42 -12.40 6.80
C GLY A 129 3.74 -11.90 6.25
N SER A 130 3.91 -11.72 4.93
CA SER A 130 5.11 -11.03 4.39
C SER A 130 5.10 -9.54 4.66
N ALA A 131 3.94 -8.87 4.70
CA ALA A 131 3.84 -7.47 5.11
C ALA A 131 4.15 -7.28 6.60
N LEU A 132 3.61 -8.13 7.47
CA LEU A 132 3.89 -8.12 8.91
C LEU A 132 5.32 -8.58 9.22
N LEU A 133 5.85 -9.59 8.51
CA LEU A 133 7.24 -9.98 8.60
C LEU A 133 8.15 -8.88 8.07
N GLY A 134 7.82 -8.27 6.94
CA GLY A 134 8.57 -7.16 6.37
C GLY A 134 8.58 -5.96 7.31
N LEU A 135 7.43 -5.63 7.89
CA LEU A 135 7.31 -4.60 8.91
C LEU A 135 8.09 -4.93 10.17
N ALA A 136 7.89 -6.12 10.74
CA ALA A 136 8.60 -6.59 11.92
C ALA A 136 10.11 -6.65 11.65
N PHE A 137 10.52 -7.02 10.44
CA PHE A 137 11.91 -7.05 9.99
C PHE A 137 12.50 -5.65 9.86
N VAL A 138 11.75 -4.67 9.32
CA VAL A 138 12.18 -3.27 9.30
C VAL A 138 12.29 -2.74 10.73
N ILE A 139 11.28 -2.95 11.58
CA ILE A 139 11.32 -2.57 13.00
C ILE A 139 12.50 -3.26 13.70
N PHE A 140 12.75 -4.52 13.40
CA PHE A 140 13.85 -5.30 13.96
C PHE A 140 15.21 -4.77 13.51
N ILE A 141 15.44 -4.54 12.21
CA ILE A 141 16.66 -3.91 11.68
C ILE A 141 16.88 -2.55 12.35
N ARG A 142 15.84 -1.73 12.45
CA ARG A 142 15.94 -0.42 13.13
C ARG A 142 16.20 -0.55 14.63
N SER A 143 15.63 -1.57 15.28
CA SER A 143 15.94 -1.89 16.68
C SER A 143 17.38 -2.38 16.84
N LEU A 144 17.95 -3.06 15.84
CA LEU A 144 19.36 -3.47 15.85
C LEU A 144 20.29 -2.27 15.63
N GLU A 145 19.95 -1.36 14.71
CA GLU A 145 20.66 -0.09 14.52
C GLU A 145 20.66 0.73 15.82
N ALA A 146 19.49 0.87 16.47
CA ALA A 146 19.38 1.57 17.76
C ALA A 146 20.25 0.93 18.85
N ARG A 147 20.33 -0.41 18.91
CA ARG A 147 21.17 -1.14 19.88
C ARG A 147 22.66 -1.06 19.58
N GLN A 148 23.06 -0.95 18.32
CA GLN A 148 24.47 -0.77 17.96
C GLN A 148 25.02 0.53 18.55
N VAL A 149 24.23 1.61 18.54
CA VAL A 149 24.64 2.92 19.08
C VAL A 149 24.96 2.84 20.59
N ASP A 150 24.17 2.12 21.37
CA ASP A 150 24.39 2.00 22.83
C ASP A 150 25.63 1.17 23.20
N THR A 151 25.98 0.15 22.41
CA THR A 151 27.06 -0.77 22.77
C THR A 151 28.45 -0.15 22.57
N THR A 152 28.58 0.76 21.60
CA THR A 152 29.80 1.56 21.41
C THR A 152 30.10 2.47 22.59
N ASN A 153 29.08 2.97 23.30
CA ASN A 153 29.27 3.90 24.41
C ASN A 153 29.79 3.25 25.70
N HIS A 154 29.63 1.93 25.88
CA HIS A 154 29.98 1.29 27.15
C HIS A 154 31.42 0.76 27.25
N ASN A 155 32.11 0.57 26.13
CA ASN A 155 33.51 0.12 26.10
C ASN A 155 34.52 1.27 25.96
N ALA A 156 34.05 2.51 25.79
CA ALA A 156 34.88 3.70 25.91
C ALA A 156 35.06 4.02 27.40
N GLY A 157 35.97 3.30 28.05
CA GLY A 157 36.38 3.60 29.41
C GLY A 157 36.93 5.03 29.52
N GLU A 158 36.30 5.81 30.40
CA GLU A 158 36.90 6.94 31.12
C GLU A 158 37.73 7.92 30.25
N TRP A 159 37.10 8.51 29.24
CA TRP A 159 37.52 9.78 28.66
C TRP A 159 36.41 10.81 28.86
N HIS A 160 36.83 12.03 29.21
CA HIS A 160 35.97 13.18 29.48
C HIS A 160 34.86 13.39 28.43
N GLN A 161 33.64 13.11 28.87
CA GLN A 161 32.36 13.85 28.78
C GLN A 161 32.16 15.01 27.77
N ASP A 162 32.78 15.00 26.61
CA ASP A 162 32.27 15.71 25.44
C ASP A 162 31.48 14.69 24.63
N GLN A 163 30.18 14.57 24.94
CA GLN A 163 29.26 13.80 24.11
C GLN A 163 29.19 14.53 22.77
N GLU A 164 30.08 14.15 21.84
CA GLU A 164 30.12 14.65 20.49
C GLU A 164 28.76 14.35 19.88
N VAL A 165 27.89 15.37 19.86
CA VAL A 165 26.61 15.31 19.18
C VAL A 165 26.98 15.18 17.71
N VAL A 166 26.97 13.94 17.21
CA VAL A 166 27.21 13.66 15.80
C VAL A 166 26.09 14.36 15.05
N GLU A 167 26.43 15.51 14.48
CA GLU A 167 25.56 16.28 13.62
C GLU A 167 25.29 15.43 12.38
N ARG A 168 24.10 14.84 12.33
CA ARG A 168 23.67 14.14 11.12
C ARG A 168 23.36 15.19 10.07
N GLU A 169 23.97 15.04 8.91
CA GLU A 169 23.62 15.83 7.74
C GLU A 169 22.11 15.73 7.50
N PRO A 170 21.43 16.87 7.27
CA PRO A 170 19.99 16.88 7.04
C PRO A 170 19.69 16.11 5.75
N GLU A 171 18.91 15.04 5.89
CA GLU A 171 18.50 14.23 4.75
C GLU A 171 17.28 14.87 4.06
N SER A 172 17.29 14.89 2.74
CA SER A 172 16.19 15.45 1.96
C SER A 172 14.91 14.63 2.13
N LEU A 173 13.77 15.33 2.17
CA LEU A 173 12.48 14.66 2.09
C LEU A 173 12.27 14.07 0.69
N ASP A 174 11.56 12.95 0.63
CA ASP A 174 11.17 12.31 -0.61
C ASP A 174 10.55 13.31 -1.60
N GLU A 175 10.92 13.18 -2.86
CA GLU A 175 10.43 14.02 -3.96
C GLU A 175 9.02 13.60 -4.42
N ASP A 176 8.17 13.10 -3.52
CA ASP A 176 6.80 12.69 -3.81
C ASP A 176 5.77 13.72 -3.29
N VAL A 177 4.49 13.46 -3.53
CA VAL A 177 3.39 14.34 -3.05
C VAL A 177 3.36 14.41 -1.51
N TYR A 178 3.76 13.33 -0.83
CA TYR A 178 3.76 13.27 0.62
C TYR A 178 4.89 14.11 1.22
N GLY A 179 6.11 14.02 0.71
CA GLY A 179 7.24 14.85 1.12
C GLY A 179 6.98 16.33 0.85
N ALA A 180 6.33 16.65 -0.29
CA ALA A 180 5.89 18.02 -0.57
C ALA A 180 4.83 18.50 0.43
N GLY A 181 3.84 17.66 0.74
CA GLY A 181 2.79 17.95 1.72
C GLY A 181 3.34 18.12 3.13
N ILE A 182 4.28 17.28 3.55
CA ILE A 182 4.97 17.36 4.84
C ILE A 182 5.75 18.66 4.93
N ALA A 183 6.58 18.98 3.93
CA ALA A 183 7.38 20.20 3.91
C ALA A 183 6.49 21.46 3.97
N ALA A 184 5.41 21.50 3.17
CA ALA A 184 4.44 22.59 3.20
C ALA A 184 3.76 22.71 4.58
N LEU A 185 3.33 21.59 5.15
CA LEU A 185 2.67 21.56 6.46
C LEU A 185 3.58 22.09 7.57
N VAL A 186 4.84 21.62 7.62
CA VAL A 186 5.81 22.03 8.65
C VAL A 186 6.14 23.52 8.51
N ARG A 187 6.48 23.97 7.31
CA ARG A 187 6.81 25.38 7.02
C ARG A 187 5.65 26.32 7.32
N ASP A 188 4.45 25.97 6.88
CA ASP A 188 3.26 26.83 7.06
C ASP A 188 2.83 26.86 8.53
N SER A 189 2.97 25.75 9.25
CA SER A 189 2.71 25.70 10.69
C SER A 189 3.68 26.56 11.48
N TYR A 190 4.98 26.50 11.18
CA TYR A 190 6.01 27.37 11.78
C TYR A 190 5.67 28.84 11.53
N SER A 191 5.44 29.17 10.25
CA SER A 191 5.08 30.50 9.78
C SER A 191 3.87 31.08 10.52
N LEU A 192 2.77 30.31 10.63
CA LEU A 192 1.54 30.73 11.31
C LEU A 192 1.77 31.10 12.79
N VAL A 193 2.68 30.39 13.47
CA VAL A 193 2.97 30.63 14.88
C VAL A 193 3.92 31.81 15.06
N ASP A 194 4.84 32.05 14.12
CA ASP A 194 5.75 33.19 14.14
C ASP A 194 5.02 34.54 13.89
N GLY A 195 3.84 34.50 13.27
CA GLY A 195 2.98 35.67 13.08
C GLY A 195 3.47 36.68 12.03
N LYS A 196 4.52 36.35 11.28
CA LYS A 196 4.94 37.13 10.10
C LYS A 196 3.91 36.94 8.97
N GLY A 197 3.54 37.95 8.18
CA GLY A 197 2.77 37.79 6.92
C GLY A 197 1.25 37.49 7.02
N ASP A 198 0.59 37.46 5.86
CA ASP A 198 -0.87 37.36 5.76
C ASP A 198 -1.40 35.95 6.07
N LEU A 199 -2.27 35.86 7.08
CA LEU A 199 -2.87 34.60 7.53
C LEU A 199 -3.69 33.91 6.44
N VAL A 200 -4.45 34.68 5.64
CA VAL A 200 -5.34 34.15 4.60
C VAL A 200 -4.55 33.42 3.50
N LEU A 201 -3.45 34.03 3.03
CA LEU A 201 -2.60 33.45 1.99
C LEU A 201 -1.94 32.14 2.45
N ARG A 202 -1.59 32.05 3.73
CA ARG A 202 -0.95 30.86 4.31
C ARG A 202 -1.94 29.74 4.54
N VAL A 203 -3.12 30.07 5.06
CA VAL A 203 -4.19 29.08 5.21
C VAL A 203 -4.63 28.56 3.85
N SER A 204 -4.72 29.40 2.82
CA SER A 204 -5.06 28.94 1.47
C SER A 204 -3.98 28.03 0.88
N ARG A 205 -2.69 28.34 1.09
CA ARG A 205 -1.57 27.46 0.68
C ARG A 205 -1.62 26.10 1.37
N LEU A 206 -1.76 26.09 2.69
CA LEU A 206 -1.83 24.85 3.47
C LEU A 206 -3.07 24.02 3.10
N MET A 207 -4.21 24.67 2.90
CA MET A 207 -5.43 24.02 2.37
C MET A 207 -5.18 23.42 0.98
N SER A 208 -4.52 24.15 0.07
CA SER A 208 -4.23 23.65 -1.27
C SER A 208 -3.30 22.44 -1.24
N SER A 209 -2.24 22.45 -0.42
CA SER A 209 -1.34 21.31 -0.26
C SER A 209 -2.08 20.09 0.32
N PHE A 210 -2.94 20.31 1.31
CA PHE A 210 -3.75 19.25 1.90
C PHE A 210 -4.76 18.66 0.91
N LEU A 211 -5.46 19.51 0.16
CA LEU A 211 -6.41 19.07 -0.87
C LEU A 211 -5.72 18.29 -1.99
N LEU A 212 -4.52 18.71 -2.41
CA LEU A 212 -3.73 17.97 -3.39
C LEU A 212 -3.35 16.58 -2.89
N MET A 213 -2.87 16.47 -1.65
CA MET A 213 -2.54 15.19 -1.04
C MET A 213 -3.78 14.29 -0.90
N ALA A 214 -4.90 14.84 -0.42
CA ALA A 214 -6.17 14.12 -0.31
C ALA A 214 -6.68 13.66 -1.68
N PHE A 215 -6.57 14.49 -2.71
CA PHE A 215 -6.93 14.15 -4.09
C PHE A 215 -6.11 12.97 -4.61
N VAL A 216 -4.80 12.98 -4.43
CA VAL A 216 -3.91 11.89 -4.86
C VAL A 216 -4.24 10.58 -4.14
N VAL A 217 -4.46 10.63 -2.82
CA VAL A 217 -4.89 9.47 -2.04
C VAL A 217 -6.24 8.93 -2.55
N CYS A 218 -7.22 9.81 -2.79
CA CYS A 218 -8.53 9.40 -3.30
C CYS A 218 -8.43 8.79 -4.70
N LEU A 219 -7.61 9.37 -5.59
CA LEU A 219 -7.38 8.85 -6.93
C LEU A 219 -6.72 7.47 -6.88
N GLN A 220 -5.72 7.28 -6.03
CA GLN A 220 -5.06 6.00 -5.85
C GLN A 220 -6.03 4.92 -5.32
N ILE A 221 -6.84 5.25 -4.30
CA ILE A 221 -7.89 4.37 -3.79
C ILE A 221 -8.91 4.04 -4.90
N PHE A 222 -9.36 5.03 -5.66
CA PHE A 222 -10.30 4.83 -6.75
C PHE A 222 -9.76 3.84 -7.80
N VAL A 223 -8.51 4.03 -8.26
CA VAL A 223 -7.88 3.14 -9.24
C VAL A 223 -7.76 1.71 -8.69
N ILE A 224 -7.39 1.56 -7.42
CA ILE A 224 -7.30 0.26 -6.74
C ILE A 224 -8.65 -0.44 -6.68
N LEU A 225 -9.72 0.28 -6.31
CA LEU A 225 -11.08 -0.27 -6.26
C LEU A 225 -11.58 -0.67 -7.65
N GLN A 226 -11.30 0.13 -8.68
CA GLN A 226 -11.64 -0.21 -10.07
C GLN A 226 -10.87 -1.44 -10.55
N MET A 227 -9.58 -1.54 -10.21
CA MET A 227 -8.76 -2.70 -10.54
C MET A 227 -9.31 -3.98 -9.88
N GLN A 228 -9.72 -3.90 -8.63
CA GLN A 228 -10.37 -5.02 -7.93
C GLN A 228 -11.70 -5.42 -8.59
N ALA A 229 -12.56 -4.44 -8.85
CA ALA A 229 -13.92 -4.66 -9.31
C ALA A 229 -13.98 -5.14 -10.77
N LEU A 230 -13.22 -4.51 -11.66
CA LEU A 230 -13.32 -4.74 -13.11
C LEU A 230 -12.36 -5.82 -13.61
N VAL A 231 -11.14 -5.86 -13.05
CA VAL A 231 -10.06 -6.67 -13.61
C VAL A 231 -9.84 -7.94 -12.78
N ALA A 232 -9.54 -7.79 -11.49
CA ALA A 232 -9.19 -8.93 -10.64
C ALA A 232 -10.38 -9.89 -10.45
N SER A 233 -11.60 -9.36 -10.25
CA SER A 233 -12.80 -10.19 -10.08
C SER A 233 -13.11 -11.05 -11.31
N ARG A 234 -12.96 -10.46 -12.50
CA ARG A 234 -13.18 -11.13 -13.79
C ARG A 234 -12.14 -12.22 -14.03
N ALA A 235 -10.86 -11.89 -13.86
CA ALA A 235 -9.76 -12.84 -14.02
C ALA A 235 -9.90 -14.05 -13.07
N VAL A 236 -10.25 -13.80 -11.80
CA VAL A 236 -10.50 -14.87 -10.82
C VAL A 236 -11.69 -15.75 -11.21
N THR A 237 -12.75 -15.16 -11.76
CA THR A 237 -13.93 -15.91 -12.18
C THR A 237 -13.61 -16.78 -13.40
N GLU A 238 -12.90 -16.22 -14.38
CA GLU A 238 -12.48 -16.90 -15.59
C GLU A 238 -11.58 -18.11 -15.28
N ILE A 239 -10.54 -17.93 -14.46
CA ILE A 239 -9.64 -19.04 -14.11
C ILE A 239 -10.35 -20.13 -13.30
N ARG A 240 -11.35 -19.77 -12.49
CA ARG A 240 -12.18 -20.74 -11.75
C ARG A 240 -13.11 -21.52 -12.67
N GLN A 241 -13.61 -20.92 -13.74
CA GLN A 241 -14.40 -21.59 -14.76
C GLN A 241 -13.54 -22.58 -15.54
N ILE A 242 -12.37 -22.16 -16.02
CA ILE A 242 -11.41 -23.03 -16.72
C ILE A 242 -11.03 -24.23 -15.85
N TYR A 243 -10.64 -23.97 -14.59
CA TYR A 243 -10.27 -25.03 -13.66
C TYR A 243 -11.44 -25.95 -13.30
N GLY A 244 -12.65 -25.39 -13.10
CA GLY A 244 -13.84 -26.18 -12.83
C GLY A 244 -14.22 -27.09 -13.99
N ARG A 245 -14.06 -26.61 -15.24
CA ARG A 245 -14.28 -27.42 -16.45
C ARG A 245 -13.27 -28.56 -16.55
N TYR A 246 -12.00 -28.26 -16.30
CA TYR A 246 -10.93 -29.25 -16.22
C TYR A 246 -11.27 -30.33 -15.18
N GLU A 247 -11.57 -29.96 -13.93
CA GLU A 247 -11.89 -30.94 -12.88
C GLU A 247 -13.13 -31.76 -13.21
N PHE A 248 -14.20 -31.15 -13.73
CA PHE A 248 -15.40 -31.87 -14.11
C PHE A 248 -15.11 -33.02 -15.09
N VAL A 249 -14.24 -32.80 -16.09
CA VAL A 249 -13.85 -33.84 -17.05
C VAL A 249 -12.92 -34.88 -16.43
N MET A 250 -11.95 -34.46 -15.61
CA MET A 250 -11.01 -35.38 -14.95
C MET A 250 -11.70 -36.37 -14.00
N TYR A 251 -12.85 -35.98 -13.44
CA TYR A 251 -13.68 -36.80 -12.54
C TYR A 251 -14.81 -37.56 -13.29
N GLY A 252 -14.67 -37.74 -14.61
CA GLY A 252 -15.54 -38.60 -15.42
C GLY A 252 -16.79 -37.91 -15.97
N ALA A 253 -16.91 -36.58 -15.86
CA ALA A 253 -18.08 -35.80 -16.26
C ALA A 253 -19.39 -36.22 -15.55
N ASP A 254 -19.27 -36.85 -14.39
CA ASP A 254 -20.39 -37.22 -13.53
C ASP A 254 -20.56 -36.18 -12.42
N VAL A 255 -21.79 -35.67 -12.25
CA VAL A 255 -22.12 -34.71 -11.19
C VAL A 255 -21.97 -35.33 -9.81
N THR A 256 -22.15 -36.66 -9.67
CA THR A 256 -22.00 -37.36 -8.38
C THR A 256 -20.56 -37.42 -7.88
N HIS A 257 -19.58 -37.28 -8.78
CA HIS A 257 -18.15 -37.26 -8.43
C HIS A 257 -17.62 -35.85 -8.12
N ASN A 258 -18.48 -34.83 -8.23
CA ASN A 258 -18.14 -33.44 -8.01
C ASN A 258 -19.05 -32.81 -6.96
N TYR A 259 -18.54 -31.82 -6.21
CA TYR A 259 -19.36 -30.95 -5.38
C TYR A 259 -19.26 -29.51 -5.87
N LEU A 260 -20.32 -28.73 -5.70
CA LEU A 260 -20.29 -27.31 -6.03
C LEU A 260 -19.72 -26.51 -4.86
N THR A 261 -18.74 -25.66 -5.16
CA THR A 261 -18.26 -24.65 -4.20
C THR A 261 -19.37 -23.65 -3.89
N PRO A 262 -19.27 -22.86 -2.79
CA PRO A 262 -20.20 -21.78 -2.50
C PRO A 262 -20.35 -20.75 -3.64
N ASN A 263 -19.36 -20.68 -4.53
CA ASN A 263 -19.35 -19.80 -5.69
C ASN A 263 -19.93 -20.47 -6.96
N GLY A 264 -20.47 -21.69 -6.86
CA GLY A 264 -21.09 -22.42 -7.97
C GLY A 264 -20.11 -23.11 -8.93
N PHE A 265 -18.82 -23.23 -8.59
CA PHE A 265 -17.85 -23.97 -9.42
C PHE A 265 -17.72 -25.42 -8.96
N PRO A 266 -17.76 -26.41 -9.88
CA PRO A 266 -17.57 -27.82 -9.54
C PRO A 266 -16.13 -28.08 -9.08
N ARG A 267 -15.98 -28.96 -8.10
CA ARG A 267 -14.72 -29.48 -7.55
C ARG A 267 -14.80 -30.97 -7.35
N GLY A 268 -13.69 -31.66 -7.57
CA GLY A 268 -13.60 -33.10 -7.35
C GLY A 268 -13.83 -33.49 -5.88
N LEU A 269 -14.68 -34.49 -5.63
CA LEU A 269 -15.04 -34.92 -4.28
C LEU A 269 -13.96 -35.78 -3.60
N ASP A 270 -13.43 -36.76 -4.32
CA ASP A 270 -12.51 -37.79 -3.77
C ASP A 270 -11.52 -38.25 -4.85
N GLN A 271 -10.25 -38.40 -4.49
CA GLN A 271 -9.15 -38.78 -5.39
C GLN A 271 -9.40 -40.13 -6.10
N LYS A 272 -10.22 -41.02 -5.54
CA LYS A 272 -10.57 -42.30 -6.19
C LYS A 272 -11.30 -42.15 -7.54
N TYR A 273 -12.00 -41.03 -7.75
CA TYR A 273 -12.72 -40.74 -8.99
C TYR A 273 -11.86 -39.98 -10.01
N PHE A 274 -10.64 -39.59 -9.62
CA PHE A 274 -9.74 -38.87 -10.50
C PHE A 274 -9.06 -39.84 -11.48
N GLU A 275 -9.36 -39.68 -12.76
CA GLU A 275 -8.81 -40.50 -13.83
C GLU A 275 -7.96 -39.64 -14.76
N SER A 276 -6.64 -39.81 -14.71
CA SER A 276 -5.71 -39.06 -15.56
C SER A 276 -5.92 -39.30 -17.06
N ALA A 277 -6.44 -40.47 -17.44
CA ALA A 277 -6.77 -40.82 -18.83
C ALA A 277 -7.88 -39.94 -19.42
N ASN A 278 -8.78 -39.40 -18.59
CA ASN A 278 -9.83 -38.48 -19.04
C ASN A 278 -9.28 -37.15 -19.57
N PHE A 279 -8.00 -36.83 -19.32
CA PHE A 279 -7.34 -35.67 -19.94
C PHE A 279 -7.36 -35.73 -21.47
N ALA A 280 -7.36 -36.93 -22.06
CA ALA A 280 -7.46 -37.09 -23.51
C ALA A 280 -8.83 -36.66 -24.07
N ARG A 281 -9.87 -36.57 -23.22
CA ARG A 281 -11.23 -36.18 -23.61
C ARG A 281 -11.41 -34.67 -23.66
N LEU A 282 -10.50 -33.89 -23.07
CA LEU A 282 -10.50 -32.43 -23.22
C LEU A 282 -10.14 -32.05 -24.66
N THR A 283 -10.74 -30.97 -25.14
CA THR A 283 -10.31 -30.34 -26.40
C THR A 283 -8.90 -29.77 -26.24
N ASP A 284 -8.16 -29.62 -27.35
CA ASP A 284 -6.79 -29.10 -27.27
C ASP A 284 -6.75 -27.67 -26.72
N ASP A 285 -7.76 -26.84 -27.04
CA ASP A 285 -7.92 -25.51 -26.45
C ASP A 285 -8.13 -25.56 -24.92
N GLU A 286 -8.97 -26.46 -24.41
CA GLU A 286 -9.18 -26.62 -22.97
C GLU A 286 -7.92 -27.13 -22.26
N LYS A 287 -7.13 -28.01 -22.91
CA LYS A 287 -5.84 -28.47 -22.38
C LYS A 287 -4.86 -27.32 -22.29
N ASP A 288 -4.76 -26.50 -23.33
CA ASP A 288 -3.86 -25.36 -23.36
C ASP A 288 -4.24 -24.32 -22.29
N LEU A 289 -5.53 -24.00 -22.16
CA LEU A 289 -6.03 -23.11 -21.12
C LEU A 289 -5.75 -23.63 -19.70
N ALA A 290 -5.98 -24.93 -19.45
CA ALA A 290 -5.69 -25.53 -18.13
C ALA A 290 -4.17 -25.58 -17.84
N CYS A 291 -3.36 -25.89 -18.85
CA CYS A 291 -1.90 -25.90 -18.74
C CYS A 291 -1.30 -24.49 -18.58
N ASN A 292 -2.00 -23.43 -19.03
CA ASN A 292 -1.59 -22.04 -18.89
C ASN A 292 -2.00 -21.36 -17.57
N ILE A 293 -2.69 -22.08 -16.67
CA ILE A 293 -2.96 -21.59 -15.31
C ILE A 293 -1.61 -21.41 -14.58
N PRO A 294 -1.28 -20.22 -14.03
CA PRO A 294 0.06 -19.97 -13.48
C PRO A 294 0.51 -20.96 -12.38
N PHE A 295 -0.45 -21.53 -11.63
CA PHE A 295 -0.17 -22.56 -10.63
C PHE A 295 0.37 -23.88 -11.19
N SER A 296 0.18 -24.17 -12.48
CA SER A 296 0.78 -25.34 -13.15
C SER A 296 2.30 -25.17 -13.35
N GLN A 297 2.79 -23.92 -13.39
CA GLN A 297 4.19 -23.56 -13.64
C GLN A 297 4.69 -22.60 -12.56
N MET A 298 4.77 -23.09 -11.32
CA MET A 298 5.25 -22.31 -10.17
C MET A 298 6.64 -21.70 -10.38
N GLN A 299 7.48 -22.29 -11.26
CA GLN A 299 8.80 -21.78 -11.61
C GLN A 299 8.76 -20.38 -12.24
N ILE A 300 7.69 -20.03 -12.95
CA ILE A 300 7.50 -18.69 -13.54
C ILE A 300 6.74 -17.79 -12.58
N LEU A 301 5.69 -18.31 -11.94
CA LEU A 301 4.84 -17.54 -11.03
C LEU A 301 5.61 -17.01 -9.80
N VAL A 302 6.45 -17.86 -9.18
CA VAL A 302 7.13 -17.51 -7.92
C VAL A 302 8.11 -16.33 -8.10
N PRO A 303 9.01 -16.30 -9.10
CA PRO A 303 9.86 -15.13 -9.33
C PRO A 303 9.09 -13.84 -9.56
N ILE A 304 7.96 -13.88 -10.28
CA ILE A 304 7.19 -12.67 -10.58
C ILE A 304 6.46 -12.16 -9.34
N LEU A 305 5.84 -13.05 -8.56
CA LEU A 305 5.28 -12.67 -7.25
C LEU A 305 6.35 -12.17 -6.29
N PHE A 306 7.55 -12.72 -6.34
CA PHE A 306 8.67 -12.28 -5.52
C PHE A 306 9.14 -10.87 -5.90
N ILE A 307 9.33 -10.59 -7.20
CA ILE A 307 9.65 -9.25 -7.70
C ILE A 307 8.56 -8.27 -7.27
N TRP A 308 7.30 -8.61 -7.49
CA TRP A 308 6.17 -7.79 -7.05
C TRP A 308 6.20 -7.48 -5.55
N THR A 309 6.47 -8.50 -4.73
CA THR A 309 6.59 -8.34 -3.27
C THR A 309 7.75 -7.42 -2.91
N LEU A 310 8.91 -7.57 -3.56
CA LEU A 310 10.06 -6.70 -3.34
C LEU A 310 9.77 -5.24 -3.71
N THR A 311 9.03 -4.99 -4.80
CA THR A 311 8.60 -3.65 -5.20
C THR A 311 7.79 -2.97 -4.09
N ILE A 312 6.80 -3.67 -3.53
CA ILE A 312 6.00 -3.12 -2.43
C ILE A 312 6.81 -3.00 -1.13
N VAL A 313 7.67 -3.98 -0.82
CA VAL A 313 8.53 -3.92 0.38
C VAL A 313 9.52 -2.75 0.30
N ALA A 314 10.09 -2.47 -0.87
CA ALA A 314 10.95 -1.31 -1.06
C ALA A 314 10.17 -0.02 -0.77
N ASP A 315 8.90 0.04 -1.14
CA ASP A 315 8.07 1.20 -0.88
C ASP A 315 7.66 1.35 0.58
N LEU A 316 7.25 0.25 1.22
CA LEU A 316 6.99 0.19 2.66
C LEU A 316 8.22 0.58 3.47
N ARG A 317 9.42 0.18 3.04
CA ARG A 317 10.68 0.58 3.67
C ARG A 317 10.88 2.09 3.59
N ARG A 318 10.70 2.73 2.43
CA ARG A 318 10.77 4.20 2.30
C ARG A 318 9.79 4.89 3.23
N CYS A 319 8.54 4.40 3.28
CA CYS A 319 7.53 4.90 4.22
C CYS A 319 7.94 4.73 5.68
N GLY A 320 8.52 3.57 6.02
CA GLY A 320 9.02 3.27 7.36
C GLY A 320 10.20 4.17 7.74
N ASP A 321 11.13 4.41 6.83
CA ASP A 321 12.28 5.28 7.03
C ASP A 321 11.83 6.72 7.29
N LEU A 322 10.87 7.22 6.51
CA LEU A 322 10.25 8.53 6.71
C LEU A 322 9.49 8.59 8.05
N PHE A 323 8.77 7.54 8.43
CA PHE A 323 8.07 7.45 9.72
C PHE A 323 9.05 7.50 10.89
N VAL A 324 10.12 6.69 10.86
CA VAL A 324 11.13 6.68 11.92
C VAL A 324 11.77 8.04 12.04
N ARG A 325 12.19 8.67 10.93
CA ARG A 325 12.84 9.98 10.95
C ARG A 325 11.93 11.07 11.49
N LEU A 326 10.73 11.21 10.91
CA LEU A 326 9.84 12.33 11.18
C LEU A 326 9.07 12.22 12.50
N ILE A 327 8.65 11.00 12.85
CA ILE A 327 7.78 10.77 14.02
C ILE A 327 8.61 10.37 15.24
N LEU A 328 9.53 9.41 15.09
CA LEU A 328 10.28 8.84 16.22
C LEU A 328 11.56 9.61 16.53
N ALA A 329 12.37 9.95 15.52
CA ALA A 329 13.69 10.54 15.71
C ALA A 329 13.64 12.06 15.95
N THR A 330 12.75 12.79 15.27
CA THR A 330 12.61 14.24 15.50
C THR A 330 12.14 14.51 16.94
N PRO A 331 12.83 15.35 17.72
CA PRO A 331 12.44 15.62 19.10
C PRO A 331 11.08 16.34 19.16
N THR A 332 10.37 16.12 20.27
CA THR A 332 9.06 16.73 20.49
C THR A 332 9.22 18.04 21.22
N ILE A 333 8.86 19.15 20.56
CA ILE A 333 8.97 20.50 21.12
C ILE A 333 7.61 21.02 21.61
N GLY A 334 7.63 21.93 22.57
CA GLY A 334 6.41 22.52 23.15
C GLY A 334 5.76 23.59 22.28
N SER A 335 6.52 24.19 21.36
CA SER A 335 6.08 25.30 20.50
C SER A 335 6.60 25.10 19.08
N MET A 336 5.77 25.36 18.07
CA MET A 336 6.20 25.27 16.66
C MET A 336 7.18 26.40 16.28
N LYS A 337 7.39 27.41 17.12
CA LYS A 337 8.37 28.49 16.87
C LYS A 337 9.82 28.00 16.86
N ASP A 338 10.10 26.90 17.54
CA ASP A 338 11.43 26.32 17.63
C ASP A 338 11.58 25.13 16.67
N ALA A 339 10.63 24.96 15.75
CA ALA A 339 10.57 23.80 14.84
C ALA A 339 11.59 23.88 13.71
N VAL A 340 11.97 25.09 13.30
CA VAL A 340 12.85 25.34 12.15
C VAL A 340 14.02 26.17 12.62
N VAL A 341 15.23 25.70 12.29
CA VAL A 341 16.48 26.43 12.46
C VAL A 341 16.99 26.77 11.05
N GLU A 342 17.38 28.02 10.87
CA GLU A 342 18.03 28.48 9.65
C GLU A 342 19.42 27.84 9.58
N GLY A 343 19.60 26.91 8.63
CA GLY A 343 20.91 26.32 8.34
C GLY A 343 21.75 27.23 7.44
N ASP A 344 23.03 26.90 7.30
CA ASP A 344 23.93 27.59 6.39
C ASP A 344 23.43 27.43 4.95
N GLY A 345 23.07 28.56 4.32
CA GLY A 345 22.62 28.64 2.93
C GLY A 345 21.15 28.27 2.71
N GLU A 346 20.22 29.19 2.93
CA GLU A 346 18.77 29.13 2.61
C GLU A 346 18.01 27.83 2.96
N CYS A 347 18.65 26.89 3.67
CA CYS A 347 18.11 25.59 4.00
C CYS A 347 17.46 25.66 5.37
N GLU A 348 16.14 25.48 5.39
CA GLU A 348 15.36 25.34 6.61
C GLU A 348 15.52 23.91 7.17
N ILE A 349 16.22 23.75 8.30
CA ILE A 349 16.39 22.45 8.95
C ILE A 349 15.30 22.28 10.01
N VAL A 350 14.58 21.16 9.97
CA VAL A 350 13.53 20.84 10.95
C VAL A 350 14.17 20.30 12.23
N ALA A 351 14.33 21.17 13.24
CA ALA A 351 14.92 20.81 14.52
C ALA A 351 13.95 20.02 15.43
N GLY A 352 12.63 20.24 15.30
CA GLY A 352 11.65 19.61 16.18
C GLY A 352 10.21 19.71 15.67
N LEU A 353 9.32 18.86 16.18
CA LEU A 353 7.89 18.88 15.83
C LEU A 353 7.01 18.80 17.08
N THR A 354 5.89 19.51 17.08
CA THR A 354 4.90 19.43 18.15
C THR A 354 4.12 18.11 18.09
N LYS A 355 3.55 17.68 19.23
CA LYS A 355 2.78 16.42 19.31
C LYS A 355 1.59 16.41 18.37
N GLU A 356 0.95 17.57 18.22
CA GLU A 356 -0.23 17.76 17.38
C GLU A 356 0.12 17.59 15.90
N VAL A 357 1.23 18.21 15.44
CA VAL A 357 1.68 18.08 14.05
C VAL A 357 2.13 16.65 13.75
N LYS A 358 2.83 15.99 14.69
CA LYS A 358 3.16 14.56 14.55
C LYS A 358 1.91 13.68 14.43
N GLY A 359 0.90 13.91 15.26
CA GLY A 359 -0.37 13.19 15.19
C GLY A 359 -1.10 13.41 13.87
N LEU A 360 -1.13 14.66 13.38
CA LEU A 360 -1.70 15.00 12.09
C LEU A 360 -0.98 14.27 10.95
N LEU A 361 0.34 14.39 10.87
CA LEU A 361 1.19 13.71 9.88
C LEU A 361 1.02 12.19 9.89
N MET A 362 0.94 11.59 11.08
CA MET A 362 0.70 10.16 11.23
C MET A 362 -0.65 9.76 10.63
N PHE A 363 -1.72 10.49 10.95
CA PHE A 363 -3.08 10.14 10.53
C PHE A 363 -3.36 10.46 9.05
N THR A 364 -2.86 11.58 8.53
CA THR A 364 -3.19 12.04 7.17
C THR A 364 -2.20 11.59 6.11
N CYS A 365 -0.96 11.28 6.49
CA CYS A 365 0.10 10.93 5.53
C CYS A 365 0.55 9.47 5.69
N MET A 366 1.02 9.09 6.88
CA MET A 366 1.71 7.80 7.06
C MET A 366 0.78 6.60 7.06
N ILE A 367 -0.30 6.65 7.85
CA ILE A 367 -1.25 5.54 7.98
C ILE A 367 -1.95 5.24 6.65
N PRO A 368 -2.52 6.22 5.92
CA PRO A 368 -3.18 5.94 4.65
C PRO A 368 -2.23 5.30 3.63
N ARG A 369 -0.99 5.80 3.55
CA ARG A 369 0.04 5.28 2.64
C ARG A 369 0.34 3.81 2.93
N TRP A 370 0.60 3.46 4.19
CA TRP A 370 0.83 2.06 4.59
C TRP A 370 -0.36 1.15 4.31
N ILE A 371 -1.59 1.59 4.59
CA ILE A 371 -2.79 0.79 4.33
C ILE A 371 -2.92 0.51 2.83
N ILE A 372 -2.67 1.53 1.99
CA ILE A 372 -2.72 1.39 0.53
C ILE A 372 -1.66 0.40 0.05
N ASP A 373 -0.41 0.51 0.50
CA ASP A 373 0.68 -0.37 0.07
C ASP A 373 0.43 -1.83 0.44
N VAL A 374 -0.02 -2.09 1.68
CA VAL A 374 -0.36 -3.44 2.15
C VAL A 374 -1.55 -4.01 1.38
N TYR A 375 -2.57 -3.20 1.12
CA TYR A 375 -3.73 -3.61 0.35
C TYR A 375 -3.35 -3.92 -1.11
N LEU A 376 -2.50 -3.10 -1.70
CA LEU A 376 -2.01 -3.27 -3.07
C LEU A 376 -1.16 -4.53 -3.20
N LEU A 377 -0.31 -4.86 -2.22
CA LEU A 377 0.41 -6.13 -2.18
C LEU A 377 -0.54 -7.33 -2.25
N TRP A 378 -1.56 -7.34 -1.39
CA TRP A 378 -2.57 -8.41 -1.37
C TRP A 378 -3.33 -8.51 -2.69
N LEU A 379 -3.80 -7.37 -3.22
CA LEU A 379 -4.55 -7.31 -4.47
C LEU A 379 -3.69 -7.77 -5.65
N GLY A 380 -2.44 -7.32 -5.73
CA GLY A 380 -1.50 -7.68 -6.78
C GLY A 380 -1.18 -9.17 -6.80
N CYS A 381 -0.92 -9.77 -5.63
CA CYS A 381 -0.73 -11.23 -5.51
C CYS A 381 -1.96 -12.00 -6.01
N ARG A 382 -3.16 -11.57 -5.62
CA ARG A 382 -4.41 -12.21 -6.04
C ARG A 382 -4.64 -12.09 -7.55
N TRP A 383 -4.41 -10.92 -8.12
CA TRP A 383 -4.62 -10.66 -9.54
C TRP A 383 -3.60 -11.39 -10.42
N LEU A 384 -2.30 -11.36 -10.06
CA LEU A 384 -1.25 -12.07 -10.78
C LEU A 384 -1.48 -13.59 -10.79
N CYS A 385 -1.90 -14.18 -9.67
CA CYS A 385 -2.24 -15.61 -9.61
C CYS A 385 -3.48 -15.98 -10.46
N ALA A 386 -4.34 -15.01 -10.76
CA ALA A 386 -5.57 -15.20 -11.52
C ALA A 386 -5.43 -14.88 -13.00
N THR A 387 -4.23 -14.49 -13.46
CA THR A 387 -4.01 -14.13 -14.86
C THR A 387 -3.98 -15.38 -15.73
N PRO A 388 -4.86 -15.51 -16.74
CA PRO A 388 -4.74 -16.55 -17.74
C PRO A 388 -3.55 -16.19 -18.64
N ASN A 389 -2.64 -17.12 -18.90
CA ASN A 389 -1.43 -16.93 -19.72
C ASN A 389 -0.26 -16.22 -19.02
N PHE A 390 0.95 -16.69 -19.33
CA PHE A 390 2.20 -16.14 -18.79
C PHE A 390 2.58 -14.78 -19.39
N GLY A 391 2.22 -14.53 -20.66
CA GLY A 391 2.48 -13.25 -21.32
C GLY A 391 1.73 -12.11 -20.65
N ASP A 392 0.44 -12.32 -20.36
CA ASP A 392 -0.41 -11.36 -19.67
C ASP A 392 0.05 -11.15 -18.23
N LEU A 393 0.66 -12.16 -17.60
CA LEU A 393 1.14 -12.08 -16.23
C LEU A 393 2.28 -11.06 -16.08
N LEU A 394 3.18 -10.97 -17.06
CA LEU A 394 4.23 -9.94 -17.10
C LEU A 394 3.65 -8.54 -17.34
N LEU A 395 2.71 -8.41 -18.28
CA LEU A 395 2.04 -7.13 -18.56
C LEU A 395 1.25 -6.61 -17.36
N ASN A 396 0.55 -7.51 -16.66
CA ASN A 396 -0.20 -7.18 -15.44
C ASN A 396 0.73 -6.78 -14.29
N SER A 397 1.92 -7.38 -14.18
CA SER A 397 2.93 -6.96 -13.20
C SER A 397 3.40 -5.52 -13.44
N VAL A 398 3.64 -5.13 -14.70
CA VAL A 398 4.03 -3.76 -15.04
C VAL A 398 2.87 -2.78 -14.83
N ALA A 399 1.64 -3.18 -15.13
CA ALA A 399 0.45 -2.37 -14.85
C ALA A 399 0.26 -2.10 -13.35
N LEU A 400 0.59 -3.07 -12.49
CA LEU A 400 0.59 -2.89 -11.05
C LEU A 400 1.68 -1.91 -10.58
N GLU A 401 2.86 -1.94 -11.19
CA GLU A 401 3.93 -0.99 -10.90
C GLU A 401 3.51 0.46 -11.22
N PHE A 402 2.79 0.67 -12.32
CA PHE A 402 2.23 1.98 -12.65
C PHE A 402 1.33 2.54 -11.53
N ILE A 403 0.56 1.70 -10.84
CA ILE A 403 -0.29 2.12 -9.72
C ILE A 403 0.56 2.58 -8.52
N VAL A 404 1.69 1.91 -8.26
CA VAL A 404 2.64 2.30 -7.21
C VAL A 404 3.28 3.66 -7.54
N LEU A 405 3.62 3.89 -8.80
CA LEU A 405 4.27 5.13 -9.28
C LEU A 405 3.32 6.34 -9.38
N LEU A 406 2.01 6.15 -9.23
CA LEU A 406 1.02 7.23 -9.36
C LEU A 406 1.26 8.39 -8.38
N LYS A 407 1.82 8.09 -7.21
CA LYS A 407 2.17 9.07 -6.17
C LYS A 407 3.36 9.97 -6.55
N ASP A 408 4.25 9.50 -7.44
CA ASP A 408 5.43 10.23 -7.89
C ASP A 408 5.08 11.13 -9.09
N LEU A 409 4.13 10.68 -9.93
CA LEU A 409 3.79 11.32 -11.21
C LEU A 409 3.27 12.76 -11.07
N HIS A 410 2.57 13.06 -9.96
CA HIS A 410 1.95 14.38 -9.78
C HIS A 410 2.97 15.49 -9.51
N ARG A 411 4.08 15.22 -8.81
CA ARG A 411 5.03 16.28 -8.46
C ARG A 411 5.88 16.70 -9.67
N CYS A 412 6.24 15.74 -10.53
CA CYS A 412 6.93 16.03 -11.79
C CYS A 412 6.10 16.91 -12.73
N GLY A 413 4.77 16.77 -12.71
CA GLY A 413 3.88 17.60 -13.53
C GLY A 413 3.55 18.98 -12.94
N ALA A 414 3.55 19.12 -11.61
CA ALA A 414 3.04 20.32 -10.93
C ALA A 414 4.10 21.39 -10.64
N ARG A 415 5.39 21.05 -10.56
CA ARG A 415 6.43 22.07 -10.37
C ARG A 415 6.85 22.66 -11.72
N PRO A 416 6.63 23.97 -11.98
CA PRO A 416 7.25 24.61 -13.13
C PRO A 416 8.76 24.44 -13.01
N GLN A 417 9.38 23.91 -14.05
CA GLN A 417 10.80 23.49 -14.11
C GLN A 417 11.81 24.67 -14.02
N GLN A 418 11.35 25.83 -13.58
CA GLN A 418 11.95 27.13 -13.86
C GLN A 418 13.14 27.48 -12.95
N THR A 419 13.45 26.67 -11.93
CA THR A 419 14.59 26.90 -11.03
C THR A 419 15.72 25.87 -11.11
N ARG A 420 15.62 24.83 -11.96
CA ARG A 420 16.69 23.82 -12.09
C ARG A 420 17.89 24.29 -12.93
N ASN A 421 17.79 25.45 -13.58
CA ASN A 421 18.83 25.97 -14.48
C ASN A 421 19.86 26.91 -13.80
N THR A 422 19.72 27.20 -12.50
CA THR A 422 20.65 28.10 -11.78
C THR A 422 21.72 27.39 -10.95
N GLU A 423 21.69 26.05 -10.84
CA GLU A 423 22.73 25.28 -10.14
C GLU A 423 23.91 24.85 -11.02
N HIS A 424 23.88 25.16 -12.32
CA HIS A 424 25.04 24.93 -13.20
C HIS A 424 25.90 26.20 -13.33
N ILE A 425 26.09 26.94 -12.24
CA ILE A 425 27.08 28.01 -12.17
C ILE A 425 28.45 27.35 -11.95
N ASP A 426 29.30 27.50 -12.95
CA ASP A 426 30.69 27.03 -12.99
C ASP A 426 31.44 27.27 -11.67
N PRO A 427 32.03 26.24 -11.04
CA PRO A 427 32.89 26.39 -9.86
C PRO A 427 34.27 27.02 -10.17
N THR A 428 34.50 27.57 -11.37
CA THR A 428 35.83 28.04 -11.81
C THR A 428 36.05 29.55 -11.74
N LEU A 429 35.12 30.35 -11.21
CA LEU A 429 35.25 31.82 -11.19
C LEU A 429 34.96 32.50 -9.84
N ALA A 430 35.31 31.86 -8.72
CA ALA A 430 35.19 32.49 -7.39
C ALA A 430 36.47 32.37 -6.56
N GLU A 431 37.61 32.78 -7.13
CA GLU A 431 38.63 33.46 -6.34
C GLU A 431 38.55 34.96 -6.67
N ASP A 432 38.62 35.79 -5.63
CA ASP A 432 38.57 37.26 -5.64
C ASP A 432 37.21 37.94 -5.76
N GLY A 433 36.66 38.33 -4.60
CA GLY A 433 35.90 39.58 -4.51
C GLY A 433 34.54 39.49 -3.82
N ALA A 434 34.57 39.72 -2.51
CA ALA A 434 33.57 40.42 -1.68
C ALA A 434 32.14 40.65 -2.23
N SER A 435 31.18 40.19 -1.41
CA SER A 435 29.90 40.84 -1.10
C SER A 435 28.93 41.09 -2.26
N GLN A 436 28.10 40.09 -2.56
CA GLN A 436 26.64 40.17 -2.73
C GLN A 436 26.14 38.87 -3.38
N LEU A 437 25.57 37.97 -2.57
CA LEU A 437 24.84 36.81 -3.08
C LEU A 437 23.39 37.24 -3.39
N PRO A 438 22.83 36.88 -4.55
CA PRO A 438 21.45 37.22 -4.89
C PRO A 438 20.46 36.38 -4.06
N CYS A 439 19.48 37.06 -3.49
CA CYS A 439 18.41 36.49 -2.68
C CYS A 439 17.45 35.63 -3.51
N PHE A 440 17.03 34.48 -2.98
CA PHE A 440 15.80 33.83 -3.41
C PHE A 440 14.64 34.17 -2.46
N SER A 441 13.62 34.84 -3.01
CA SER A 441 12.31 34.99 -2.38
C SER A 441 11.31 34.18 -3.19
N PHE A 442 10.63 33.24 -2.54
CA PHE A 442 9.47 32.56 -3.11
C PHE A 442 8.26 33.50 -3.06
N SER A 443 8.21 34.47 -3.98
CA SER A 443 7.00 35.23 -4.27
C SER A 443 6.14 34.43 -5.24
N ILE A 444 5.05 33.85 -4.74
CA ILE A 444 3.91 33.51 -5.60
C ILE A 444 3.36 34.87 -6.06
N PRO A 445 3.33 35.19 -7.36
CA PRO A 445 2.68 36.42 -7.81
C PRO A 445 1.20 36.36 -7.38
N SER A 446 0.78 37.31 -6.55
CA SER A 446 -0.60 37.48 -6.07
C SER A 446 -1.60 37.81 -7.19
N ASP A 447 -1.13 37.94 -8.43
CA ASP A 447 -1.91 38.39 -9.58
C ASP A 447 -2.24 37.27 -10.58
N ALA A 448 -2.06 36.00 -10.21
CA ALA A 448 -2.67 34.90 -10.95
C ALA A 448 -4.15 34.80 -10.57
N GLY A 449 -4.97 35.53 -11.33
CA GLY A 449 -6.41 35.62 -11.17
C GLY A 449 -7.10 34.28 -10.95
N VAL A 450 -8.08 34.32 -10.06
CA VAL A 450 -9.25 33.45 -9.95
C VAL A 450 -9.40 32.50 -11.16
N LEU A 451 -8.85 31.29 -11.04
CA LEU A 451 -9.21 30.16 -11.89
C LEU A 451 -10.65 29.79 -11.52
N GLN A 452 -11.60 30.43 -12.20
CA GLN A 452 -12.96 29.92 -12.35
C GLN A 452 -12.85 28.50 -12.90
N LEU A 453 -13.17 27.52 -12.05
CA LEU A 453 -13.39 26.14 -12.45
C LEU A 453 -14.70 26.10 -13.26
N GLY A 454 -14.62 26.53 -14.52
CA GLY A 454 -15.68 26.42 -15.51
C GLY A 454 -15.78 24.98 -15.97
N LEU A 455 -16.73 24.25 -15.38
CA LEU A 455 -17.18 22.93 -15.81
C LEU A 455 -17.77 23.01 -17.22
N LEU A 456 -16.94 22.89 -18.25
CA LEU A 456 -17.36 22.93 -19.65
C LEU A 456 -17.75 21.52 -20.12
N LEU A 457 -18.97 21.15 -19.77
CA LEU A 457 -19.69 19.97 -20.22
C LEU A 457 -20.17 20.23 -21.66
N HIS A 458 -19.31 19.99 -22.64
CA HIS A 458 -19.65 20.11 -24.06
C HIS A 458 -20.41 18.85 -24.52
N LEU A 459 -21.73 18.83 -24.25
CA LEU A 459 -22.66 17.92 -24.92
C LEU A 459 -22.82 18.38 -26.38
N SER A 460 -22.25 17.61 -27.29
CA SER A 460 -22.49 17.75 -28.72
C SER A 460 -23.80 17.03 -29.07
N LEU A 461 -24.87 17.80 -29.33
CA LEU A 461 -26.09 17.30 -29.96
C LEU A 461 -26.03 17.60 -31.48
N PRO A 462 -26.28 16.62 -32.35
CA PRO A 462 -26.27 16.84 -33.80
C PRO A 462 -27.58 17.50 -34.24
N GLY A 463 -27.44 18.61 -34.99
CA GLY A 463 -28.54 19.30 -35.64
C GLY A 463 -28.95 18.68 -36.98
N ARG A 464 -30.25 18.78 -37.27
CA ARG A 464 -30.91 18.90 -38.58
C ARG A 464 -32.34 19.43 -38.34
N PRO A 465 -33.06 20.03 -39.32
CA PRO A 465 -32.69 20.26 -40.73
C PRO A 465 -33.00 21.67 -41.27
N SER A 466 -32.45 21.95 -42.46
CA SER A 466 -33.13 22.64 -43.57
C SER A 466 -32.93 21.82 -44.83
#